data_AF-A0A367I8G0-F1
#
_entry.id   AF-A0A367I8G0-F1
#
_cell.length_a   1.000
_cell.length_b   1.000
_cell.length_c   1.000
_cell.angle_alpha   90.00
_cell.angle_beta   90.00
_cell.angle_gamma   90.00
#
_symmetry.space_group_name_H-M   'P 1'
#
loop_
_entity.id
_entity.type
_entity.pdbx_description
1 polymer ?
#
loop_
_entity_poly.entity_id
_entity_poly.type
_entity_poly.pdbx_seq_one_letter_code
_entity_poly.pdbx_strand_id
1 'polypeptide(L)'
;MSSTNSEENRINNEESCKECGCKIIEDGDSHSHCIACGMPVKKLSFDTGYKYPSEVQEPRRTNTISSLGSQIIKDKNPISRKLIILQNRASQKKISYDEKIVAEVENTGVKGNTIPLLAEIMKIANSDNKLSTNRDILKGSKSLSNPKDRSQYKLRVYAIAGLTLLNRNLFSNSVLQIQDKWGIHKDDISNLKKFISRQLICSGYDIPVNRINSDEESSIELRNHQLSLFLYDIRDHLASYINFTSSKEIIDKAIMILSENGEPITHVSPSQIGGKFRNLSPERAALQSVVDSMCALDYNEREIKKLYKKFPVRGMKTIFSRLNAYRQNLAEDV
;
A
#
# COMPACT_ATOMS: atom_id res chain seq x y z
N MET A 1 -30.63 -31.67 -35.02
CA MET A 1 -30.35 -32.58 -33.89
C MET A 1 -28.99 -32.19 -33.36
N SER A 2 -29.00 -31.37 -32.31
CA SER A 2 -27.81 -30.70 -31.80
C SER A 2 -27.42 -31.35 -30.48
N SER A 3 -26.17 -31.77 -30.41
CA SER A 3 -25.53 -32.39 -29.26
C SER A 3 -25.50 -31.42 -28.08
N THR A 4 -26.03 -31.90 -26.95
CA THR A 4 -26.05 -31.27 -25.63
C THR A 4 -24.66 -31.28 -25.00
N ASN A 5 -24.11 -30.11 -24.67
CA ASN A 5 -23.10 -29.96 -23.62
C ASN A 5 -23.57 -28.89 -22.66
N SER A 6 -24.41 -29.32 -21.71
CA SER A 6 -24.75 -28.60 -20.50
C SER A 6 -23.92 -29.19 -19.36
N GLU A 7 -22.68 -28.75 -19.23
CA GLU A 7 -21.84 -28.98 -18.04
C GLU A 7 -22.03 -27.81 -17.08
N GLU A 8 -23.19 -27.78 -16.45
CA GLU A 8 -23.46 -26.94 -15.28
C GLU A 8 -23.98 -27.83 -14.15
N ASN A 9 -23.36 -27.66 -12.98
CA ASN A 9 -23.86 -28.02 -11.64
C ASN A 9 -23.86 -29.50 -11.24
N ARG A 10 -22.69 -30.00 -10.83
CA ARG A 10 -22.57 -31.07 -9.82
C ARG A 10 -21.52 -30.74 -8.75
N ILE A 11 -21.75 -29.64 -8.04
CA ILE A 11 -21.21 -29.45 -6.68
C ILE A 11 -22.43 -29.60 -5.77
N ASN A 12 -22.66 -30.80 -5.24
CA ASN A 12 -23.50 -31.10 -4.08
C ASN A 12 -23.49 -32.62 -3.83
N ASN A 13 -22.37 -33.14 -3.35
CA ASN A 13 -22.36 -34.40 -2.61
C ASN A 13 -21.78 -34.10 -1.23
N GLU A 14 -22.62 -33.50 -0.38
CA GLU A 14 -22.38 -33.40 1.05
C GLU A 14 -22.28 -34.82 1.62
N GLU A 15 -21.10 -35.17 2.14
CA GLU A 15 -20.78 -36.45 2.75
C GLU A 15 -21.70 -36.68 3.96
N SER A 16 -22.79 -37.43 3.80
CA SER A 16 -23.63 -37.86 4.92
C SER A 16 -23.01 -39.06 5.64
N CYS A 17 -23.20 -39.13 6.96
CA CYS A 17 -22.79 -40.31 7.73
C CYS A 17 -23.50 -41.56 7.22
N LYS A 18 -22.75 -42.59 6.82
CA LYS A 18 -23.32 -43.83 6.26
C LYS A 18 -24.20 -44.61 7.25
N GLU A 19 -23.97 -44.41 8.55
CA GLU A 19 -24.67 -45.17 9.61
C GLU A 19 -25.98 -44.52 10.06
N CYS A 20 -26.01 -43.19 10.22
CA CYS A 20 -27.19 -42.49 10.73
C CYS A 20 -27.80 -41.49 9.73
N GLY A 21 -27.22 -41.33 8.55
CA GLY A 21 -27.69 -40.41 7.50
C GLY A 21 -27.52 -38.92 7.81
N CYS A 22 -27.02 -38.56 8.99
CA CYS A 22 -26.82 -37.16 9.38
C CYS A 22 -25.73 -36.49 8.53
N LYS A 23 -26.00 -35.24 8.16
CA LYS A 23 -25.08 -34.39 7.37
C LYS A 23 -24.20 -33.48 8.22
N ILE A 24 -24.44 -33.45 9.53
CA ILE A 24 -23.73 -32.56 10.44
C ILE A 24 -22.53 -33.30 11.02
N ILE A 25 -21.33 -32.84 10.66
CA ILE A 25 -20.04 -33.44 11.00
C ILE A 25 -19.22 -32.40 11.77
N GLU A 26 -18.50 -32.84 12.79
CA GLU A 26 -17.56 -32.05 13.59
C GLU A 26 -16.13 -32.57 13.39
N ASP A 27 -15.16 -31.67 13.28
CA ASP A 27 -13.75 -32.05 13.11
C ASP A 27 -13.12 -32.42 14.46
N GLY A 28 -12.62 -33.66 14.57
CA GLY A 28 -11.80 -34.10 15.71
C GLY A 28 -10.30 -34.01 15.40
N ASP A 29 -9.44 -34.59 16.25
CA ASP A 29 -7.98 -34.45 16.08
C ASP A 29 -7.38 -35.20 14.88
N SER A 30 -8.05 -36.25 14.40
CA SER A 30 -7.54 -37.10 13.31
C SER A 30 -8.56 -37.40 12.21
N HIS A 31 -9.85 -37.35 12.55
CA HIS A 31 -10.96 -37.63 11.65
C HIS A 31 -12.08 -36.63 11.97
N SER A 32 -12.88 -36.29 10.97
CA SER A 32 -14.17 -35.64 11.16
C SER A 32 -15.20 -36.69 11.56
N HIS A 33 -15.97 -36.43 12.61
CA HIS A 33 -16.93 -37.34 13.23
C HIS A 33 -18.35 -36.84 13.02
N CYS A 34 -19.30 -37.77 12.86
CA CYS A 34 -20.71 -37.40 12.82
C CYS A 34 -21.20 -37.02 14.22
N ILE A 35 -21.80 -35.84 14.38
CA ILE A 35 -22.25 -35.34 15.69
C ILE A 35 -23.31 -36.26 16.31
N ALA A 36 -24.17 -36.87 15.48
CA ALA A 36 -25.29 -37.67 15.96
C ALA A 36 -24.91 -39.08 16.48
N CYS A 37 -23.86 -39.70 15.92
CA CYS A 37 -23.50 -41.08 16.27
C CYS A 37 -22.03 -41.27 16.66
N GLY A 38 -21.20 -40.22 16.58
CA GLY A 38 -19.78 -40.24 16.92
C GLY A 38 -18.88 -40.99 15.95
N MET A 39 -19.43 -41.56 14.87
CA MET A 39 -18.64 -42.38 13.94
C MET A 39 -17.74 -41.52 13.03
N PRO A 40 -16.49 -41.96 12.78
CA PRO A 40 -15.56 -41.24 11.91
C PRO A 40 -16.06 -41.32 10.46
N VAL A 41 -16.26 -40.16 9.84
CA VAL A 41 -16.74 -40.05 8.45
C VAL A 41 -15.56 -39.91 7.49
N LYS A 42 -14.58 -39.08 7.86
CA LYS A 42 -13.46 -38.74 6.99
C LYS A 42 -12.18 -38.55 7.79
N LYS A 43 -11.07 -39.07 7.28
CA LYS A 43 -9.75 -38.79 7.84
C LYS A 43 -9.34 -37.37 7.47
N LEU A 44 -8.97 -36.56 8.47
CA LEU A 44 -8.46 -35.22 8.21
C LEU A 44 -7.13 -35.33 7.47
N SER A 45 -6.94 -34.48 6.46
CA SER A 45 -5.66 -34.34 5.79
C SER A 45 -4.63 -33.77 6.76
N PHE A 46 -3.35 -34.12 6.58
CA PHE A 46 -2.26 -33.53 7.35
C PHE A 46 -2.34 -32.00 7.28
N ASP A 47 -2.29 -31.36 8.45
CA ASP A 47 -2.15 -29.91 8.54
C ASP A 47 -0.82 -29.52 7.89
N THR A 48 -0.89 -28.84 6.74
CA THR A 48 0.29 -28.30 6.05
C THR A 48 0.70 -26.94 6.60
N GLY A 49 0.19 -26.57 7.79
CA GLY A 49 0.43 -25.35 8.56
C GLY A 49 1.88 -25.08 8.99
N TYR A 50 2.87 -25.59 8.26
CA TYR A 50 4.26 -25.22 8.42
C TYR A 50 4.49 -23.78 7.92
N LYS A 51 4.35 -22.79 8.80
CA LYS A 51 4.86 -21.43 8.59
C LYS A 51 6.22 -21.29 9.27
N TYR A 52 7.26 -21.02 8.48
CA TYR A 52 8.62 -20.81 8.99
C TYR A 52 8.69 -19.52 9.81
N PRO A 53 9.33 -19.49 11.00
CA PRO A 53 9.55 -18.26 11.77
C PRO A 53 10.40 -17.20 11.04
N SER A 54 11.16 -17.60 10.01
CA SER A 54 11.98 -16.71 9.18
C SER A 54 11.17 -15.87 8.18
N GLU A 55 9.86 -16.08 8.06
CA GLU A 55 8.98 -15.22 7.26
C GLU A 55 8.63 -13.90 7.98
N VAL A 56 9.05 -13.76 9.23
CA VAL A 56 8.81 -12.56 10.05
C VAL A 56 10.12 -11.77 10.18
N GLN A 57 10.22 -10.68 9.41
CA GLN A 57 11.09 -9.51 9.62
C GLN A 57 12.56 -9.52 9.12
N GLU A 58 12.80 -9.81 7.84
CA GLU A 58 13.91 -9.16 7.13
C GLU A 58 13.42 -8.46 5.86
N PRO A 59 14.02 -7.34 5.43
CA PRO A 59 13.76 -6.79 4.11
C PRO A 59 14.00 -7.89 3.09
N ARG A 60 13.05 -8.10 2.18
CA ARG A 60 13.12 -9.11 1.12
C ARG A 60 14.53 -9.08 0.50
N ARG A 61 15.34 -10.08 0.80
CA ARG A 61 16.29 -10.55 -0.20
C ARG A 61 15.39 -11.03 -1.32
N THR A 62 15.46 -10.40 -2.49
CA THR A 62 14.72 -10.72 -3.69
C THR A 62 14.98 -12.18 -4.10
N ASN A 63 14.33 -13.11 -3.41
CA ASN A 63 14.18 -14.51 -3.73
C ASN A 63 12.68 -14.74 -3.85
N THR A 64 12.08 -14.13 -4.87
CA THR A 64 10.77 -14.57 -5.34
C THR A 64 10.94 -16.02 -5.82
N ILE A 65 10.13 -16.91 -5.24
CA ILE A 65 10.08 -18.37 -5.44
C ILE A 65 11.13 -19.12 -4.60
N SER A 66 10.68 -19.69 -3.47
CA SER A 66 11.15 -20.93 -2.85
C SER A 66 12.61 -21.36 -3.13
N SER A 67 13.59 -20.54 -2.75
CA SER A 67 15.00 -20.93 -2.82
C SER A 67 15.35 -21.74 -1.57
N LEU A 68 14.95 -23.02 -1.52
CA LEU A 68 15.53 -23.98 -0.58
C LEU A 68 17.03 -24.12 -0.91
N GLY A 69 17.89 -23.67 0.00
CA GLY A 69 19.34 -23.77 -0.17
C GLY A 69 20.08 -23.45 1.12
N SER A 70 21.06 -24.27 1.48
CA SER A 70 21.97 -24.00 2.59
C SER A 70 23.10 -23.07 2.15
N GLN A 71 23.47 -22.13 2.99
CA GLN A 71 24.59 -21.22 2.72
C GLN A 71 25.88 -21.88 3.22
N ILE A 72 26.90 -21.99 2.36
CA ILE A 72 28.21 -22.53 2.78
C ILE A 72 28.84 -21.54 3.79
N ILE A 73 29.18 -22.04 4.98
CA ILE A 73 29.75 -21.25 6.06
C ILE A 73 31.15 -20.78 5.65
N LYS A 74 31.45 -19.50 5.91
CA LYS A 74 32.80 -18.94 5.71
C LYS A 74 33.76 -19.57 6.69
N ASP A 75 34.67 -20.40 6.20
CA ASP A 75 35.79 -20.95 6.96
C ASP A 75 37.14 -20.47 6.37
N LYS A 76 38.26 -20.90 6.98
CA LYS A 76 39.62 -20.62 6.48
C LYS A 76 40.04 -21.56 5.34
N ASN A 77 39.22 -22.55 4.97
CA ASN A 77 39.57 -23.55 3.97
C ASN A 77 39.50 -22.95 2.56
N PRO A 78 40.57 -23.04 1.74
CA PRO A 78 40.56 -22.54 0.37
C PRO A 78 39.48 -23.19 -0.51
N ILE A 79 39.09 -24.44 -0.24
CA ILE A 79 38.04 -25.16 -0.98
C ILE A 79 36.69 -24.52 -0.70
N SER A 80 36.35 -24.30 0.57
CA SER A 80 35.08 -23.65 0.94
C SER A 80 35.00 -22.23 0.40
N ARG A 81 36.10 -21.46 0.38
CA ARG A 81 36.12 -20.15 -0.30
C ARG A 81 35.80 -20.25 -1.78
N LYS A 82 36.38 -21.23 -2.48
CA LYS A 82 36.10 -21.48 -3.90
C LYS A 82 34.65 -21.90 -4.12
N LEU A 83 34.12 -22.78 -3.26
CA LEU A 83 32.73 -23.22 -3.30
C LEU A 83 31.75 -22.09 -2.99
N ILE A 84 32.05 -21.18 -2.05
CA ILE A 84 31.26 -19.97 -1.79
C ILE A 84 31.23 -19.08 -3.04
N ILE A 85 32.36 -18.88 -3.71
CA ILE A 85 32.40 -18.07 -4.95
C ILE A 85 31.57 -18.74 -6.06
N LEU A 86 31.67 -20.06 -6.21
CA LEU A 86 30.90 -20.82 -7.20
C LEU A 86 29.41 -20.85 -6.88
N GLN A 87 29.05 -21.09 -5.62
CA GLN A 87 27.67 -21.03 -5.15
C GLN A 87 27.12 -19.63 -5.39
N ASN A 88 27.83 -18.58 -4.99
CA ASN A 88 27.40 -17.20 -5.22
C ASN A 88 27.21 -16.90 -6.70
N ARG A 89 28.10 -17.37 -7.59
CA ARG A 89 27.96 -17.20 -9.05
C ARG A 89 26.78 -17.97 -9.61
N ALA A 90 26.60 -19.23 -9.19
CA ALA A 90 25.51 -20.09 -9.63
C ALA A 90 24.15 -19.60 -9.11
N SER A 91 24.13 -19.07 -7.89
CA SER A 91 22.94 -18.47 -7.26
C SER A 91 22.77 -16.99 -7.63
N GLN A 92 23.70 -16.39 -8.39
CA GLN A 92 23.59 -14.99 -8.82
C GLN A 92 22.53 -14.89 -9.92
N LYS A 93 21.26 -14.89 -9.52
CA LYS A 93 20.19 -14.45 -10.40
C LYS A 93 20.43 -12.97 -10.67
N LYS A 94 20.64 -12.62 -11.95
CA LYS A 94 20.79 -11.23 -12.35
C LYS A 94 19.46 -10.53 -12.09
N ILE A 95 19.40 -9.75 -11.00
CA ILE A 95 18.22 -9.00 -10.59
C ILE A 95 17.76 -8.14 -11.78
N SER A 96 16.49 -8.27 -12.15
CA SER A 96 15.90 -7.52 -13.25
C SER A 96 15.88 -6.02 -12.93
N TYR A 97 15.67 -5.18 -13.95
CA TYR A 97 15.65 -3.73 -13.72
C TYR A 97 14.47 -3.30 -12.84
N ASP A 98 13.31 -3.93 -13.03
CA ASP A 98 12.11 -3.79 -12.20
C ASP A 98 12.33 -4.27 -10.76
N GLU A 99 12.96 -5.42 -10.53
CA GLU A 99 13.28 -5.90 -9.19
C GLU A 99 14.24 -4.94 -8.44
N LYS A 100 15.18 -4.30 -9.14
CA LYS A 100 16.04 -3.25 -8.53
C LYS A 100 15.26 -2.03 -8.08
N ILE A 101 14.22 -1.64 -8.82
CA ILE A 101 13.34 -0.53 -8.44
C ILE A 101 12.58 -0.88 -7.16
N VAL A 102 12.02 -2.10 -7.08
CA VAL A 102 11.28 -2.58 -5.90
C VAL A 102 12.20 -2.67 -4.68
N ALA A 103 13.42 -3.18 -4.84
CA ALA A 103 14.39 -3.29 -3.75
C ALA A 103 14.76 -1.94 -3.12
N GLU A 104 14.85 -0.86 -3.90
CA GLU A 104 15.07 0.49 -3.35
C GLU A 104 13.92 0.93 -2.43
N VAL A 105 12.68 0.54 -2.73
CA VAL A 105 11.51 0.85 -1.88
C VAL A 105 11.49 -0.01 -0.63
N GLU A 106 11.76 -1.32 -0.74
CA GLU A 106 11.79 -2.22 0.41
C GLU A 106 12.80 -1.75 1.49
N ASN A 107 13.94 -1.21 1.04
CA ASN A 107 14.96 -0.63 1.93
C ASN A 107 14.49 0.62 2.71
N THR A 108 13.37 1.23 2.33
CA THR A 108 12.81 2.40 3.06
C THR A 108 11.88 2.01 4.20
N GLY A 109 11.52 0.72 4.32
CA GLY A 109 10.60 0.24 5.34
C GLY A 109 9.13 0.33 4.97
N VAL A 110 8.79 0.58 3.69
CA VAL A 110 7.43 0.40 3.18
C VAL A 110 7.07 -1.08 3.26
N LYS A 111 5.92 -1.38 3.87
CA LYS A 111 5.45 -2.76 4.15
C LYS A 111 4.04 -2.96 3.59
N GLY A 112 3.58 -4.22 3.62
CA GLY A 112 2.21 -4.58 3.26
C GLY A 112 2.00 -4.77 1.76
N ASN A 113 0.74 -4.61 1.33
CA ASN A 113 0.29 -4.90 -0.04
C ASN A 113 0.84 -3.92 -1.10
N THR A 114 1.40 -2.77 -0.69
CA THR A 114 2.00 -1.81 -1.62
C THR A 114 3.18 -2.40 -2.39
N ILE A 115 4.02 -3.23 -1.75
CA ILE A 115 5.21 -3.80 -2.38
C ILE A 115 4.87 -4.80 -3.50
N PRO A 116 4.01 -5.82 -3.30
CA PRO A 116 3.65 -6.73 -4.39
C PRO A 116 2.95 -6.00 -5.54
N LEU A 117 2.07 -5.02 -5.26
CA LEU A 117 1.42 -4.21 -6.29
C LEU A 117 2.44 -3.36 -7.09
N LEU A 118 3.41 -2.76 -6.40
CA LEU A 118 4.49 -2.02 -7.06
C LEU A 118 5.33 -2.94 -7.96
N ALA A 119 5.65 -4.15 -7.48
CA ALA A 119 6.40 -5.13 -8.25
C ALA A 119 5.66 -5.55 -9.52
N GLU A 120 4.34 -5.75 -9.43
CA GLU A 120 3.49 -6.06 -10.58
C GLU A 120 3.48 -4.91 -11.61
N ILE A 121 3.22 -3.68 -11.16
CA ILE A 121 3.24 -2.47 -12.01
C ILE A 121 4.58 -2.30 -12.71
N MET A 122 5.69 -2.44 -11.97
CA MET A 122 7.03 -2.26 -12.53
C MET A 122 7.39 -3.37 -13.51
N LYS A 123 6.99 -4.62 -13.24
CA LYS A 123 7.20 -5.74 -14.15
C LYS A 123 6.48 -5.51 -15.49
N ILE A 124 5.23 -5.06 -15.45
CA ILE A 124 4.43 -4.79 -16.65
C ILE A 124 4.97 -3.57 -17.40
N ALA A 125 5.28 -2.48 -16.68
CA ALA A 125 5.86 -1.28 -17.27
C ALA A 125 7.26 -1.52 -17.87
N ASN A 126 7.98 -2.52 -17.37
CA ASN A 126 9.27 -2.98 -17.91
C ASN A 126 9.15 -4.08 -18.98
N SER A 127 7.94 -4.36 -19.49
CA SER A 127 7.77 -5.20 -20.68
C SER A 127 8.69 -4.70 -21.80
N ASP A 128 9.37 -5.64 -22.48
CA ASP A 128 10.37 -5.36 -23.51
C ASP A 128 11.53 -4.44 -23.07
N ASN A 129 11.88 -4.45 -21.78
CA ASN A 129 12.97 -3.66 -21.19
C ASN A 129 12.80 -2.13 -21.31
N LYS A 130 11.57 -1.64 -21.53
CA LYS A 130 11.26 -0.22 -21.81
C LYS A 130 11.69 0.75 -20.70
N LEU A 131 11.71 0.34 -19.42
CA LEU A 131 12.20 1.20 -18.34
C LEU A 131 13.72 1.36 -18.38
N SER A 132 14.44 0.27 -18.65
CA SER A 132 15.90 0.28 -18.68
C SER A 132 16.45 1.06 -19.88
N THR A 133 15.77 0.96 -21.03
CA THR A 133 16.17 1.60 -22.29
C THR A 133 15.74 3.06 -22.40
N ASN A 134 14.87 3.56 -21.51
CA ASN A 134 14.46 4.96 -21.52
C ASN A 134 15.68 5.88 -21.40
N ARG A 135 15.84 6.80 -22.35
CA ARG A 135 16.97 7.75 -22.43
C ARG A 135 16.65 9.13 -21.88
N ASP A 136 15.49 9.30 -21.25
CA ASP A 136 15.10 10.58 -20.65
C ASP A 136 16.17 11.13 -19.71
N ILE A 137 16.58 12.37 -19.98
CA ILE A 137 17.57 13.08 -19.17
C ILE A 137 16.85 13.66 -17.95
N LEU A 138 17.09 13.06 -16.79
CA LEU A 138 16.53 13.50 -15.52
C LEU A 138 17.24 14.76 -15.02
N LYS A 139 16.47 15.79 -14.63
CA LYS A 139 17.01 17.07 -14.14
C LYS A 139 17.86 16.88 -12.90
N GLY A 140 17.41 16.06 -11.95
CA GLY A 140 18.16 15.79 -10.72
C GLY A 140 19.41 14.92 -10.91
N SER A 141 19.59 14.31 -12.09
CA SER A 141 20.83 13.56 -12.38
C SER A 141 21.98 14.46 -12.86
N LYS A 142 21.71 15.71 -13.23
CA LYS A 142 22.72 16.67 -13.73
C LYS A 142 23.73 17.10 -12.66
N SER A 143 23.30 17.15 -11.40
CA SER A 143 24.16 17.48 -10.25
C SER A 143 25.03 16.31 -9.78
N LEU A 144 24.79 15.09 -10.27
CA LEU A 144 25.53 13.90 -9.87
C LEU A 144 26.68 13.67 -10.86
N SER A 145 27.93 13.65 -10.38
CA SER A 145 29.10 13.41 -11.25
C SER A 145 29.34 11.93 -11.53
N ASN A 146 28.98 11.05 -10.60
CA ASN A 146 29.25 9.61 -10.69
C ASN A 146 28.14 8.87 -11.46
N PRO A 147 28.48 8.06 -12.48
CA PRO A 147 27.51 7.25 -13.23
C PRO A 147 26.67 6.29 -12.38
N LYS A 148 27.26 5.72 -11.31
CA LYS A 148 26.53 4.81 -10.40
C LYS A 148 25.40 5.54 -9.67
N ASP A 149 25.68 6.74 -9.18
CA ASP A 149 24.72 7.55 -8.44
C ASP A 149 23.59 8.04 -9.36
N ARG A 150 23.90 8.34 -10.63
CA ARG A 150 22.88 8.64 -11.66
C ARG A 150 21.95 7.45 -11.91
N SER A 151 22.52 6.24 -12.00
CA SER A 151 21.74 5.02 -12.17
C SER A 151 20.84 4.77 -10.95
N GLN A 152 21.36 4.95 -9.74
CA GLN A 152 20.57 4.79 -8.52
C GLN A 152 19.47 5.85 -8.42
N TYR A 153 19.78 7.11 -8.74
CA TYR A 153 18.78 8.17 -8.81
C TYR A 153 17.64 7.80 -9.75
N LYS A 154 17.94 7.31 -10.96
CA LYS A 154 16.93 6.86 -11.93
C LYS A 154 16.03 5.76 -11.36
N LEU A 155 16.59 4.75 -10.70
CA LEU A 155 15.81 3.69 -10.04
C LEU A 155 14.88 4.27 -8.98
N ARG A 156 15.37 5.20 -8.15
CA ARG A 156 14.58 5.87 -7.11
C ARG A 156 13.46 6.75 -7.69
N VAL A 157 13.68 7.42 -8.82
CA VAL A 157 12.62 8.20 -9.48
C VAL A 157 11.50 7.27 -10.00
N TYR A 158 11.86 6.14 -10.63
CA TYR A 158 10.86 5.14 -11.03
C TYR A 158 10.07 4.58 -9.85
N ALA A 159 10.76 4.26 -8.75
CA ALA A 159 10.15 3.81 -7.51
C ALA A 159 9.11 4.81 -6.98
N ILE A 160 9.50 6.08 -6.84
CA ILE A 160 8.59 7.15 -6.39
C ILE A 160 7.44 7.36 -7.37
N ALA A 161 7.69 7.33 -8.68
CA ALA A 161 6.64 7.48 -9.68
C ALA A 161 5.59 6.35 -9.60
N GLY A 162 6.02 5.10 -9.40
CA GLY A 162 5.15 3.97 -9.15
C GLY A 162 4.35 4.10 -7.86
N LEU A 163 5.01 4.43 -6.76
CA LEU A 163 4.33 4.68 -5.48
C LEU A 163 3.31 5.83 -5.57
N THR A 164 3.61 6.87 -6.37
CA THR A 164 2.68 7.98 -6.61
C THR A 164 1.47 7.57 -7.46
N LEU A 165 1.58 6.51 -8.26
CA LEU A 165 0.42 5.92 -8.95
C LEU A 165 -0.45 5.15 -7.96
N LEU A 166 0.15 4.38 -7.06
CA LEU A 166 -0.55 3.62 -6.02
C LEU A 166 -1.21 4.52 -4.96
N ASN A 167 -0.57 5.61 -4.54
CA ASN A 167 -1.07 6.52 -3.51
C ASN A 167 -2.36 7.27 -3.91
N ARG A 168 -2.74 7.26 -5.20
CA ARG A 168 -3.90 8.04 -5.65
C ARG A 168 -5.23 7.50 -5.09
N ASN A 169 -5.28 6.22 -4.72
CA ASN A 169 -6.51 5.52 -4.35
C ASN A 169 -6.24 4.54 -3.19
N LEU A 170 -6.34 4.95 -1.92
CA LEU A 170 -6.50 4.04 -0.74
C LEU A 170 -5.24 3.39 -0.12
N PHE A 171 -4.02 3.72 -0.54
CA PHE A 171 -2.80 3.28 0.17
C PHE A 171 -2.04 4.47 0.71
N SER A 172 -2.16 4.76 2.01
CA SER A 172 -1.29 5.71 2.71
C SER A 172 0.16 5.28 2.54
N ASN A 173 0.88 6.04 1.73
CA ASN A 173 2.27 5.76 1.44
C ASN A 173 3.11 6.95 1.85
N SER A 174 4.24 6.67 2.49
CA SER A 174 5.30 7.63 2.86
C SER A 174 6.02 8.24 1.65
N VAL A 175 5.37 8.31 0.48
CA VAL A 175 5.95 8.75 -0.81
C VAL A 175 6.61 10.12 -0.68
N LEU A 176 5.94 11.07 -0.02
CA LEU A 176 6.48 12.42 0.17
C LEU A 176 7.69 12.42 1.12
N GLN A 177 7.67 11.61 2.18
CA GLN A 177 8.80 11.47 3.09
C GLN A 177 10.00 10.82 2.40
N ILE A 178 9.76 9.77 1.59
CA ILE A 178 10.81 9.08 0.83
C ILE A 178 11.37 10.00 -0.26
N GLN A 179 10.50 10.72 -0.97
CA GLN A 179 10.89 11.70 -1.98
C GLN A 179 11.83 12.77 -1.39
N ASP A 180 11.46 13.35 -0.25
CA ASP A 180 12.27 14.37 0.42
C ASP A 180 13.58 13.77 0.94
N LYS A 181 13.55 12.57 1.54
CA LYS A 181 14.75 11.85 2.01
C LYS A 181 15.74 11.55 0.88
N TRP A 182 15.24 11.25 -0.32
CA TRP A 182 16.06 10.95 -1.49
C TRP A 182 16.41 12.17 -2.35
N GLY A 183 15.84 13.35 -2.06
CA GLY A 183 16.12 14.59 -2.79
C GLY A 183 15.68 14.56 -4.25
N ILE A 184 14.54 13.92 -4.56
CA ILE A 184 14.10 13.71 -5.95
C ILE A 184 13.34 14.91 -6.49
N HIS A 185 13.70 15.31 -7.72
CA HIS A 185 13.07 16.43 -8.41
C HIS A 185 11.63 16.10 -8.87
N LYS A 186 10.69 17.03 -8.64
CA LYS A 186 9.25 16.84 -8.92
C LYS A 186 8.93 16.62 -10.39
N ASP A 187 9.65 17.32 -11.27
CA ASP A 187 9.45 17.19 -12.72
C ASP A 187 9.85 15.80 -13.23
N ASP A 188 10.92 15.23 -12.67
CA ASP A 188 11.40 13.90 -13.05
C ASP A 188 10.34 12.85 -12.68
N ILE A 189 9.73 12.96 -11.49
CA ILE A 189 8.62 12.10 -11.06
C ILE A 189 7.44 12.25 -12.00
N SER A 190 7.06 13.48 -12.34
CA SER A 190 5.89 13.73 -13.19
C SER A 190 6.06 13.17 -14.60
N ASN A 191 7.25 13.29 -15.17
CA ASN A 191 7.59 12.76 -16.49
C ASN A 191 7.60 11.23 -16.49
N LEU A 192 8.31 10.60 -15.54
CA LEU A 192 8.36 9.14 -15.45
C LEU A 192 7.02 8.52 -15.06
N LYS A 193 6.20 9.22 -14.26
CA LYS A 193 4.82 8.81 -13.99
C LYS A 193 4.01 8.72 -15.28
N LYS A 194 4.05 9.76 -16.13
CA LYS A 194 3.38 9.74 -17.45
C LYS A 194 3.89 8.60 -18.32
N PHE A 195 5.20 8.36 -18.31
CA PHE A 195 5.80 7.25 -19.03
C PHE A 195 5.27 5.89 -18.57
N ILE A 196 5.30 5.62 -17.26
CA ILE A 196 4.79 4.36 -16.68
C ILE A 196 3.31 4.19 -17.01
N SER A 197 2.48 5.22 -16.80
CA SER A 197 1.05 5.15 -17.11
C SER A 197 0.79 4.80 -18.58
N ARG A 198 1.55 5.36 -19.52
CA ARG A 198 1.44 5.00 -20.95
C ARG A 198 1.77 3.53 -21.19
N GLN A 199 2.82 2.99 -20.55
CA GLN A 199 3.16 1.58 -20.72
C GLN A 199 2.09 0.65 -20.17
N LEU A 200 1.51 0.97 -19.00
CA LEU A 200 0.42 0.18 -18.43
C LEU A 200 -0.81 0.17 -19.35
N ILE A 201 -1.20 1.34 -19.88
CA ILE A 201 -2.32 1.47 -20.83
C ILE A 201 -2.06 0.66 -22.10
N CYS A 202 -0.86 0.76 -22.69
CA CYS A 202 -0.51 -0.01 -23.89
C CYS A 202 -0.54 -1.52 -23.65
N SER A 203 -0.26 -1.97 -22.43
CA SER A 203 -0.34 -3.38 -22.03
C SER A 203 -1.76 -3.84 -21.66
N GLY A 204 -2.77 -2.96 -21.77
CA GLY A 204 -4.14 -3.25 -21.33
C GLY A 204 -4.27 -3.49 -19.82
N TYR A 205 -3.27 -3.05 -19.04
CA TYR A 205 -3.25 -3.25 -17.61
C TYR A 205 -4.03 -2.13 -16.93
N ASP A 206 -5.16 -2.51 -16.35
CA ASP A 206 -5.85 -1.64 -15.41
C ASP A 206 -5.26 -1.85 -14.02
N ILE A 207 -4.87 -0.75 -13.39
CA ILE A 207 -4.25 -0.79 -12.07
C ILE A 207 -5.30 -1.35 -11.10
N PRO A 208 -5.05 -2.41 -10.31
CA PRO A 208 -6.04 -3.05 -9.44
C PRO A 208 -6.73 -2.09 -8.47
N VAL A 209 -6.04 -0.99 -8.15
CA VAL A 209 -6.53 0.10 -7.31
C VAL A 209 -7.64 0.93 -8.00
N ASN A 210 -7.84 0.78 -9.30
CA ASN A 210 -9.01 1.24 -10.04
C ASN A 210 -10.18 0.25 -9.96
N ARG A 211 -9.93 -1.03 -9.66
CA ARG A 211 -10.95 -2.09 -9.56
C ARG A 211 -11.61 -2.23 -8.21
N ILE A 212 -10.99 -1.76 -7.12
CA ILE A 212 -11.64 -1.75 -5.79
C ILE A 212 -12.98 -1.00 -5.86
N ASN A 213 -13.14 -0.09 -6.84
CA ASN A 213 -14.33 0.73 -7.03
C ASN A 213 -14.93 0.59 -8.44
N SER A 214 -14.77 -0.56 -9.12
CA SER A 214 -15.29 -0.71 -10.49
C SER A 214 -16.82 -0.67 -10.52
N ASP A 215 -17.32 0.31 -11.26
CA ASP A 215 -18.62 0.44 -11.92
C ASP A 215 -19.91 0.63 -11.10
N GLU A 216 -19.95 0.31 -9.80
CA GLU A 216 -21.19 0.45 -8.99
C GLU A 216 -21.20 1.60 -7.97
N GLU A 217 -20.03 2.08 -7.54
CA GLU A 217 -19.95 3.08 -6.45
C GLU A 217 -20.07 4.52 -6.98
N SER A 218 -20.99 5.30 -6.41
CA SER A 218 -21.17 6.70 -6.77
C SER A 218 -19.94 7.53 -6.39
N SER A 219 -19.67 8.62 -7.12
CA SER A 219 -18.54 9.54 -6.80
C SER A 219 -18.56 10.09 -5.36
N ILE A 220 -19.74 10.13 -4.74
CA ILE A 220 -19.97 10.57 -3.37
C ILE A 220 -19.51 9.49 -2.37
N GLU A 221 -19.87 8.24 -2.61
CA GLU A 221 -19.45 7.10 -1.78
C GLU A 221 -17.94 6.90 -1.85
N LEU A 222 -17.36 7.00 -3.05
CA LEU A 222 -15.90 6.95 -3.22
C LEU A 222 -15.21 8.03 -2.38
N ARG A 223 -15.73 9.26 -2.39
CA ARG A 223 -15.18 10.36 -1.62
C ARG A 223 -15.32 10.12 -0.12
N ASN A 224 -16.46 9.60 0.34
CA ASN A 224 -16.67 9.21 1.74
C ASN A 224 -15.66 8.16 2.19
N HIS A 225 -15.48 7.11 1.41
CA HIS A 225 -14.55 6.02 1.71
C HIS A 225 -13.11 6.53 1.80
N GLN A 226 -12.69 7.35 0.84
CA GLN A 226 -11.36 7.97 0.83
C GLN A 226 -11.13 8.87 2.05
N LEU A 227 -12.08 9.74 2.39
CA LEU A 227 -11.99 10.60 3.57
C LEU A 227 -11.88 9.78 4.85
N SER A 228 -12.74 8.77 5.00
CA SER A 228 -12.77 7.88 6.16
C SER A 228 -11.43 7.18 6.36
N LEU A 229 -10.84 6.62 5.30
CA LEU A 229 -9.53 5.97 5.37
C LEU A 229 -8.43 6.92 5.81
N PHE A 230 -8.34 8.12 5.21
CA PHE A 230 -7.31 9.08 5.59
C PHE A 230 -7.48 9.57 7.04
N LEU A 231 -8.71 9.71 7.51
CA LEU A 231 -8.96 10.05 8.92
C LEU A 231 -8.53 8.92 9.87
N TYR A 232 -8.78 7.66 9.52
CA TYR A 232 -8.29 6.52 10.31
C TYR A 232 -6.76 6.46 10.34
N ASP A 233 -6.10 6.67 9.21
CA ASP A 233 -4.64 6.70 9.15
C ASP A 233 -4.05 7.85 9.99
N ILE A 234 -4.68 9.04 9.93
CA ILE A 234 -4.29 10.19 10.75
C ILE A 234 -4.52 9.91 12.24
N ARG A 235 -5.62 9.25 12.61
CA ARG A 235 -5.90 8.85 13.99
C ARG A 235 -4.79 7.96 14.55
N ASP A 236 -4.35 6.98 13.79
CA ASP A 236 -3.31 6.04 14.22
C ASP A 236 -1.96 6.76 14.37
N HIS A 237 -1.67 7.74 13.50
CA HIS A 237 -0.53 8.63 13.67
C HIS A 237 -0.65 9.52 14.92
N LEU A 238 -1.81 10.09 15.22
CA LEU A 238 -2.05 10.88 16.44
C LEU A 238 -1.91 10.04 17.70
N ALA A 239 -2.49 8.83 17.70
CA ALA A 239 -2.50 7.91 18.82
C ALA A 239 -1.08 7.47 19.22
N SER A 240 -0.17 7.44 18.25
CA SER A 240 1.25 7.14 18.49
C SER A 240 2.00 8.18 19.34
N TYR A 241 1.44 9.36 19.62
CA TYR A 241 2.14 10.38 20.42
C TYR A 241 1.30 11.28 21.33
N ILE A 242 -0.03 11.30 21.23
CA ILE A 242 -0.90 12.05 22.16
C ILE A 242 -1.54 11.05 23.14
N ASN A 243 -2.43 10.21 22.62
CA ASN A 243 -3.02 8.99 23.20
C ASN A 243 -4.25 8.64 22.34
N PHE A 244 -4.85 7.46 22.52
CA PHE A 244 -5.99 7.04 21.71
C PHE A 244 -7.26 7.89 21.92
N THR A 245 -7.60 8.24 23.17
CA THR A 245 -8.83 8.97 23.52
C THR A 245 -8.86 10.38 22.90
N SER A 246 -7.80 11.17 23.12
CA SER A 246 -7.60 12.49 22.53
C SER A 246 -7.56 12.41 21.00
N SER A 247 -6.94 11.37 20.43
CA SER A 247 -6.92 11.18 18.97
C SER A 247 -8.31 10.94 18.42
N LYS A 248 -9.14 10.16 19.13
CA LYS A 248 -10.53 9.94 18.75
C LYS A 248 -11.33 11.25 18.81
N GLU A 249 -11.20 12.03 19.88
CA GLU A 249 -11.86 13.33 20.02
C GLU A 249 -11.50 14.30 18.89
N ILE A 250 -10.22 14.39 18.54
CA ILE A 250 -9.75 15.20 17.39
C ILE A 250 -10.44 14.74 16.09
N ILE A 251 -10.52 13.44 15.86
CA ILE A 251 -11.11 12.89 14.63
C ILE A 251 -12.63 13.07 14.60
N ASP A 252 -13.32 12.85 15.72
CA ASP A 252 -14.77 13.06 15.82
C ASP A 252 -15.12 14.53 15.52
N LYS A 253 -14.35 15.48 16.06
CA LYS A 253 -14.51 16.91 15.74
C LYS A 253 -14.13 17.24 14.29
N ALA A 254 -13.15 16.57 13.70
CA ALA A 254 -12.80 16.73 12.29
C ALA A 254 -13.90 16.20 11.35
N ILE A 255 -14.56 15.10 11.71
CA ILE A 255 -15.73 14.56 11.01
C ILE A 255 -16.88 15.56 11.04
N MET A 256 -17.14 16.17 12.20
CA MET A 256 -18.13 17.25 12.31
C MET A 256 -17.82 18.42 11.38
N ILE A 257 -16.58 18.93 11.39
CA ILE A 257 -16.15 20.05 10.53
C ILE A 257 -16.33 19.71 9.05
N LEU A 258 -15.97 18.49 8.64
CA LEU A 258 -16.15 18.02 7.26
C LEU A 258 -17.64 17.98 6.89
N SER A 259 -18.47 17.40 7.77
CA SER A 259 -19.92 17.27 7.57
C SER A 259 -20.60 18.65 7.46
N GLU A 260 -20.26 19.59 8.34
CA GLU A 260 -20.75 20.98 8.34
C GLU A 260 -20.35 21.74 7.06
N ASN A 261 -19.25 21.33 6.43
CA ASN A 261 -18.76 21.88 5.16
C ASN A 261 -19.24 21.07 3.93
N GLY A 262 -20.29 20.27 4.07
CA GLY A 262 -20.92 19.55 2.95
C GLY A 262 -20.10 18.39 2.38
N GLU A 263 -19.11 17.87 3.13
CA GLU A 263 -18.41 16.65 2.74
C GLU A 263 -19.28 15.42 3.03
N PRO A 264 -19.25 14.39 2.16
CA PRO A 264 -20.06 13.20 2.34
C PRO A 264 -19.41 12.29 3.37
N ILE A 265 -19.56 12.60 4.65
CA ILE A 265 -19.04 11.77 5.75
C ILE A 265 -20.15 11.48 6.77
N THR A 266 -20.22 10.23 7.21
CA THR A 266 -21.19 9.70 8.20
C THR A 266 -22.67 9.73 7.79
N HIS A 267 -23.26 10.86 7.36
CA HIS A 267 -24.61 10.91 6.75
C HIS A 267 -24.76 12.17 5.87
N VAL A 268 -25.25 12.01 4.65
CA VAL A 268 -25.35 13.10 3.66
C VAL A 268 -26.66 13.87 3.86
N SER A 269 -26.56 15.19 4.10
CA SER A 269 -27.61 16.12 3.68
C SER A 269 -27.24 16.60 2.27
N PRO A 270 -27.96 16.20 1.20
CA PRO A 270 -27.58 16.51 -0.20
C PRO A 270 -27.67 18.00 -0.55
N SER A 271 -28.15 18.84 0.37
CA SER A 271 -28.57 20.21 0.13
C SER A 271 -27.48 21.27 0.30
N GLN A 272 -26.32 20.95 0.88
CA GLN A 272 -25.19 21.89 0.98
C GLN A 272 -24.25 21.73 -0.22
N ILE A 273 -24.64 22.34 -1.34
CA ILE A 273 -23.82 22.40 -2.56
C ILE A 273 -22.76 23.50 -2.37
N GLY A 274 -21.77 23.27 -1.50
CA GLY A 274 -20.69 24.23 -1.26
C GLY A 274 -19.96 23.98 0.05
N GLY A 275 -18.64 24.16 0.05
CA GLY A 275 -17.83 23.99 1.25
C GLY A 275 -16.33 24.10 1.00
N LYS A 276 -15.58 24.46 2.04
CA LYS A 276 -14.13 24.72 2.01
C LYS A 276 -13.31 23.55 1.44
N PHE A 277 -13.77 22.32 1.65
CA PHE A 277 -13.01 21.10 1.36
C PHE A 277 -13.33 20.44 0.02
N ARG A 278 -14.46 20.79 -0.62
CA ARG A 278 -15.00 20.05 -1.78
C ARG A 278 -14.07 20.05 -2.99
N ASN A 279 -13.37 21.17 -3.21
CA ASN A 279 -12.39 21.33 -4.29
C ASN A 279 -10.99 20.81 -3.94
N LEU A 280 -10.80 20.31 -2.72
CA LEU A 280 -9.53 19.73 -2.27
C LEU A 280 -9.51 18.22 -2.53
N SER A 281 -8.30 17.68 -2.69
CA SER A 281 -8.11 16.23 -2.68
C SER A 281 -8.54 15.67 -1.31
N PRO A 282 -9.12 14.45 -1.25
CA PRO A 282 -9.58 13.84 0.00
C PRO A 282 -8.51 13.81 1.09
N GLU A 283 -7.26 13.47 0.73
CA GLU A 283 -6.11 13.49 1.63
C GLU A 283 -5.86 14.88 2.24
N ARG A 284 -6.00 15.93 1.44
CA ARG A 284 -5.80 17.32 1.90
C ARG A 284 -6.99 17.78 2.73
N ALA A 285 -8.21 17.45 2.33
CA ALA A 285 -9.41 17.74 3.08
C ALA A 285 -9.36 17.11 4.48
N ALA A 286 -9.02 15.82 4.56
CA ALA A 286 -8.88 15.09 5.83
C ALA A 286 -7.79 15.67 6.73
N LEU A 287 -6.58 15.94 6.21
CA LEU A 287 -5.55 16.55 7.05
C LEU A 287 -5.92 17.97 7.47
N GLN A 288 -6.52 18.77 6.59
CA GLN A 288 -6.89 20.14 6.91
C GLN A 288 -8.01 20.20 7.95
N SER A 289 -9.02 19.34 7.88
CA SER A 289 -10.07 19.27 8.91
C SER A 289 -9.54 18.79 10.26
N VAL A 290 -8.55 17.88 10.28
CA VAL A 290 -7.87 17.49 11.51
C VAL A 290 -7.07 18.65 12.10
N VAL A 291 -6.39 19.46 11.27
CA VAL A 291 -5.70 20.67 11.75
C VAL A 291 -6.69 21.67 12.32
N ASP A 292 -7.82 21.88 11.65
CA ASP A 292 -8.88 22.78 12.12
C ASP A 292 -9.45 22.29 13.46
N SER A 293 -9.68 20.99 13.60
CA SER A 293 -10.10 20.33 14.85
C SER A 293 -9.06 20.51 15.98
N MET A 294 -7.78 20.24 15.70
CA MET A 294 -6.70 20.46 16.68
C MET A 294 -6.58 21.93 17.09
N CYS A 295 -6.82 22.86 16.17
CA CYS A 295 -6.83 24.28 16.47
C CYS A 295 -7.99 24.65 17.41
N ALA A 296 -9.19 24.13 17.14
CA ALA A 296 -10.40 24.35 17.94
C ALA A 296 -10.37 23.71 19.33
N LEU A 297 -9.61 22.62 19.49
CA LEU A 297 -9.36 21.95 20.78
C LEU A 297 -8.09 22.48 21.49
N ASP A 298 -7.58 23.64 21.06
CA ASP A 298 -6.43 24.33 21.68
C ASP A 298 -5.12 23.53 21.76
N TYR A 299 -4.90 22.57 20.85
CA TYR A 299 -3.62 21.85 20.79
C TYR A 299 -2.45 22.77 20.44
N ASN A 300 -1.27 22.41 20.92
CA ASN A 300 -0.08 23.22 20.73
C ASN A 300 0.46 23.11 19.30
N GLU A 301 1.10 24.18 18.80
CA GLU A 301 1.72 24.19 17.46
C GLU A 301 2.72 23.03 17.26
N ARG A 302 3.42 22.65 18.33
CA ARG A 302 4.43 21.58 18.29
C ARG A 302 3.80 20.24 17.93
N GLU A 303 2.60 19.96 18.43
CA GLU A 303 1.85 18.72 18.20
C GLU A 303 1.29 18.71 16.78
N ILE A 304 0.69 19.82 16.36
CA ILE A 304 0.18 20.00 14.99
C ILE A 304 1.32 19.85 13.95
N LYS A 305 2.48 20.45 14.19
CA LYS A 305 3.66 20.27 13.31
C LYS A 305 4.23 18.86 13.36
N LYS A 306 4.10 18.15 14.49
CA LYS A 306 4.51 16.75 14.62
C LYS A 306 3.62 15.83 13.79
N LEU A 307 2.31 16.11 13.72
CA LEU A 307 1.39 15.43 12.79
C LEU A 307 1.87 15.57 11.36
N TYR A 308 2.14 16.79 10.88
CA TYR A 308 2.57 17.01 9.50
C TYR A 308 3.88 16.29 9.14
N LYS A 309 4.82 16.19 10.08
CA LYS A 309 6.05 15.42 9.87
C LYS A 309 5.77 13.94 9.65
N LYS A 310 4.77 13.37 10.34
CA LYS A 310 4.37 11.97 10.21
C LYS A 310 3.49 11.72 8.99
N PHE A 311 2.61 12.66 8.67
CA PHE A 311 1.66 12.57 7.56
C PHE A 311 1.74 13.83 6.68
N PRO A 312 2.81 13.99 5.87
CA PRO A 312 2.96 15.16 5.03
C PRO A 312 2.06 15.06 3.81
N VAL A 313 1.18 16.05 3.63
CA VAL A 313 0.30 16.15 2.45
C VAL A 313 0.73 17.30 1.54
N ARG A 314 0.58 17.10 0.23
CA ARG A 314 0.91 18.11 -0.78
C ARG A 314 0.01 19.34 -0.62
N GLY A 315 0.61 20.53 -0.69
CA GLY A 315 -0.12 21.80 -0.60
C GLY A 315 -0.40 22.29 0.83
N MET A 316 -0.08 21.49 1.85
CA MET A 316 -0.27 21.87 3.25
C MET A 316 0.95 22.56 3.88
N LYS A 317 2.13 22.49 3.24
CA LYS A 317 3.39 23.05 3.77
C LYS A 317 3.28 24.53 4.18
N THR A 318 2.54 25.31 3.41
CA THR A 318 2.31 26.74 3.68
C THR A 318 1.51 26.96 4.96
N ILE A 319 0.45 26.18 5.18
CA ILE A 319 -0.38 26.23 6.40
C ILE A 319 0.49 25.95 7.63
N PHE A 320 1.26 24.85 7.60
CA PHE A 320 2.13 24.50 8.73
C PHE A 320 3.30 25.46 8.94
N SER A 321 3.74 26.19 7.90
CA SER A 321 4.77 27.23 8.02
C SER A 321 4.26 28.53 8.65
N ARG A 322 2.96 28.81 8.51
CA ARG A 322 2.29 30.03 8.99
C ARG A 322 1.11 29.69 9.91
N LEU A 323 1.31 28.72 10.79
CA LEU A 323 0.24 28.12 11.59
C LEU A 323 -0.49 29.14 12.48
N ASN A 324 0.22 30.14 13.02
CA ASN A 324 -0.39 31.17 13.86
C ASN A 324 -1.31 32.10 13.09
N ALA A 325 -0.89 32.54 11.90
CA ALA A 325 -1.76 33.32 11.03
C ALA A 325 -2.97 32.48 10.56
N TYR A 326 -2.75 31.19 10.29
CA TYR A 326 -3.85 30.28 9.94
C TYR A 326 -4.85 30.13 11.09
N ARG A 327 -4.38 29.97 12.33
CA ARG A 327 -5.22 29.87 13.53
C ARG A 327 -6.02 31.14 13.80
N GLN A 328 -5.43 32.31 13.56
CA GLN A 328 -6.12 33.60 13.70
C GLN A 328 -7.25 33.73 12.69
N ASN A 329 -7.00 33.43 11.41
CA ASN A 329 -8.05 33.47 10.38
C ASN A 329 -9.19 32.48 10.67
N LEU A 330 -8.88 31.29 11.19
CA LEU A 330 -9.90 30.31 11.59
C LEU A 330 -10.83 30.84 12.70
N ALA A 331 -10.33 31.67 13.61
CA ALA A 331 -11.13 32.25 14.68
C ALA A 331 -12.01 33.42 14.18
N GLU A 332 -11.67 34.02 13.04
CA GLU A 332 -12.45 35.08 12.40
C GLU A 332 -13.59 34.52 11.50
N ASP A 333 -13.46 33.26 11.07
CA ASP A 333 -14.42 32.55 10.21
C ASP A 333 -15.53 31.79 10.98
N VAL A 334 -15.54 31.84 12.33
CA VAL A 334 -16.54 31.20 13.23
C VAL A 334 -17.54 32.23 13.75
#